data_AF-A0A9D6Z1M0-F1
#
_entry.id   AF-A0A9D6Z1M0-F1
#
_cell.length_a   1.000
_cell.length_b   1.000
_cell.length_c   1.000
_cell.angle_alpha   90.00
_cell.angle_beta   90.00
_cell.angle_gamma   90.00
#
_symmetry.space_group_name_H-M   'P 1'
#
loop_
_entity.id
_entity.type
_entity.pdbx_description
1 polymer ?
#
loop_
_entity_poly.entity_id
_entity_poly.type
_entity_poly.pdbx_seq_one_letter_code
_entity_poly.pdbx_strand_id
1 'polypeptide(L)' 'MVAHWLLIIGGLNWGIEGLGYFLGKGWDWNILHMILASISWLEGLVYLLVGISALMVAWGCKCKTCKAE' A
#
# COMPACT_ATOMS: atom_id res chain seq x y z
N MET A 1 4.56 -4.06 -20.54
CA MET A 1 5.57 -3.13 -19.98
C MET A 1 4.94 -1.97 -19.22
N VAL A 2 4.03 -1.18 -19.82
CA VAL A 2 3.39 -0.03 -19.13
C VAL A 2 2.64 -0.44 -17.86
N ALA A 3 1.86 -1.52 -17.91
CA ALA A 3 1.10 -2.02 -16.75
C ALA A 3 1.99 -2.40 -15.55
N HIS A 4 3.21 -2.89 -15.79
CA HIS A 4 4.14 -3.27 -14.72
C HIS A 4 4.62 -2.05 -13.93
N TRP A 5 4.98 -0.98 -14.64
CA TRP A 5 5.35 0.28 -14.02
C TRP A 5 4.17 0.95 -13.30
N LEU A 6 2.96 0.89 -13.87
CA LEU A 6 1.75 1.39 -13.21
C LEU A 6 1.45 0.65 -11.90
N LEU A 7 1.64 -0.68 -11.87
CA LEU A 7 1.46 -1.49 -10.66
C LEU A 7 2.48 -1.09 -9.58
N ILE A 8 3.75 -0.93 -9.94
CA ILE A 8 4.79 -0.51 -8.99
C ILE A 8 4.49 0.89 -8.46
N ILE A 9 4.21 1.86 -9.33
CA ILE A 9 3.96 3.26 -8.95
C ILE A 9 2.70 3.37 -8.08
N GLY A 10 1.60 2.73 -8.50
CA GLY A 10 0.33 2.75 -7.76
C GLY A 10 0.44 2.04 -6.41
N GLY A 11 1.10 0.87 -6.37
CA GLY A 11 1.30 0.12 -5.15
C GLY A 11 2.22 0.84 -4.16
N LEU A 12 3.31 1.47 -4.65
CA LEU A 12 4.20 2.27 -3.80
C LEU A 12 3.48 3.50 -3.22
N ASN A 13 2.64 4.17 -4.03
CA ASN A 13 1.82 5.31 -3.58
C ASN A 13 0.90 4.90 -2.41
N TRP A 14 0.19 3.78 -2.56
CA TRP A 14 -0.68 3.25 -1.50
C TRP A 14 0.15 2.80 -0.29
N GLY A 15 1.32 2.23 -0.52
CA GLY A 15 2.29 1.88 0.53
C GLY A 15 2.68 3.04 1.43
N ILE A 16 2.98 4.19 0.83
CA ILE A 16 3.38 5.40 1.55
C ILE A 16 2.21 5.96 2.37
N GLU A 17 0.99 5.96 1.82
CA GLU A 17 -0.24 6.31 2.56
C GLU A 17 -0.45 5.41 3.78
N GLY A 18 -0.28 4.08 3.60
CA GLY A 18 -0.35 3.11 4.70
C GLY A 18 0.76 3.30 5.75
N LEU A 19 1.98 3.63 5.33
CA LEU A 19 3.09 3.98 6.22
C LEU A 19 2.82 5.26 7.01
N GLY A 20 2.20 6.26 6.37
CA GLY A 20 1.77 7.52 6.98
C GLY A 20 0.81 7.30 8.15
N TYR A 21 -0.07 6.32 8.02
CA TYR A 21 -0.98 5.91 9.10
C TYR A 21 -0.23 5.41 10.36
N PHE A 22 0.82 4.59 10.20
CA PHE A 22 1.55 4.00 11.35
C PHE A 22 2.69 4.87 11.90
N LEU A 23 3.25 5.78 11.10
CA LEU A 23 4.37 6.64 11.52
C LEU A 23 3.96 7.88 12.32
N GLY A 24 2.67 8.10 12.57
CA GLY A 24 2.18 9.11 13.51
C GLY A 24 2.51 10.56 13.14
N LYS A 25 3.02 10.84 11.93
CA LYS A 25 3.28 12.21 11.45
C LYS A 25 2.05 12.76 10.74
N GLY A 26 1.06 13.02 11.59
CA GLY A 26 -0.03 13.98 11.48
C GLY A 26 -0.42 14.43 10.08
N TRP A 27 -1.57 13.93 9.63
CA TRP A 27 -2.68 14.71 9.05
C TRP A 27 -3.82 13.70 8.78
N ASP A 28 -4.79 13.61 9.71
CA ASP A 28 -6.05 12.88 9.50
C ASP A 28 -6.84 13.55 8.37
N TRP A 29 -6.56 13.17 7.12
CA TRP A 29 -7.33 13.58 5.92
C TRP A 29 -8.30 12.50 5.46
N ASN A 30 -8.53 11.49 6.31
CA ASN A 30 -9.41 10.41 5.98
C ASN A 30 -10.85 10.77 6.40
N ILE A 31 -11.64 11.24 5.43
CA ILE A 31 -13.11 11.36 5.54
C ILE A 31 -13.72 9.99 5.93
N LEU A 32 -13.02 8.90 5.56
CA LEU A 32 -13.29 7.53 5.98
C LEU A 32 -13.00 7.29 7.47
N HIS A 33 -11.97 7.89 8.08
CA HIS A 33 -11.72 7.79 9.54
C HIS A 33 -12.86 8.39 10.37
N MET A 34 -13.46 9.46 9.86
CA MET A 34 -14.58 10.14 10.51
C MET A 34 -15.90 9.36 10.38
N ILE A 35 -16.00 8.44 9.43
CA ILE A 35 -17.22 7.65 9.12
C ILE A 35 -17.11 6.18 9.56
N LEU A 36 -15.92 5.57 9.48
CA LEU A 36 -15.62 4.15 9.70
C LEU A 36 -14.72 3.91 10.91
N ALA A 37 -14.82 4.74 11.96
CA ALA A 37 -14.01 4.74 13.18
C ALA A 37 -13.72 3.36 13.86
N SER A 38 -14.31 2.26 13.39
CA SER A 38 -14.08 0.90 13.85
C SER A 38 -13.02 0.10 13.07
N ILE A 39 -12.66 0.44 11.82
CA ILE A 39 -11.82 -0.45 10.95
C ILE A 39 -10.60 0.25 10.33
N SER A 40 -10.39 1.54 10.59
CA SER A 40 -9.39 2.35 9.88
C SER A 40 -7.94 1.87 10.00
N TRP A 41 -7.61 1.11 11.05
CA TRP A 41 -6.30 0.47 11.20
C TRP A 41 -6.06 -0.68 10.20
N LEU A 42 -7.13 -1.37 9.79
CA LEU A 42 -7.06 -2.47 8.83
C LEU A 42 -6.81 -1.93 7.42
N GLU A 43 -7.40 -0.80 7.06
CA GLU A 43 -7.13 -0.13 5.78
C GLU A 43 -5.66 0.32 5.68
N GLY A 44 -5.14 0.97 6.72
CA GLY A 44 -3.72 1.33 6.79
C GLY A 44 -2.79 0.11 6.67
N LEU A 45 -3.16 -1.01 7.30
CA LEU A 45 -2.41 -2.26 7.19
C LEU A 45 -2.43 -2.84 5.77
N VAL A 46 -3.60 -2.86 5.11
CA VAL A 46 -3.72 -3.34 3.72
C VAL A 46 -2.90 -2.47 2.78
N TYR A 47 -2.97 -1.14 2.93
CA TYR A 47 -2.20 -0.20 2.12
C TYR A 47 -0.69 -0.38 2.29
N LEU A 48 -0.24 -0.59 3.52
CA LEU A 48 1.16 -0.90 3.80
C LEU A 48 1.60 -2.22 3.12
N LEU A 49 0.79 -3.28 3.23
CA LEU A 49 1.07 -4.57 2.61
C LEU A 49 1.10 -4.50 1.09
N VAL A 50 0.22 -3.71 0.47
CA VAL A 50 0.23 -3.45 -0.98
C VAL A 50 1.53 -2.74 -1.39
N GLY A 51 1.99 -1.76 -0.61
CA GLY A 51 3.28 -1.10 -0.81
C GLY A 51 4.48 -2.03 -0.78
N ILE A 52 4.53 -2.89 0.25
CA ILE A 52 5.58 -3.90 0.39
C ILE A 52 5.54 -4.88 -0.79
N SER A 53 4.34 -5.26 -1.26
CA SER A 53 4.16 -6.13 -2.43
C SER A 53 4.69 -5.49 -3.71
N ALA A 54 4.45 -4.19 -3.90
CA ALA A 54 4.99 -3.44 -5.04
C ALA A 54 6.53 -3.38 -5.03
N LEU A 55 7.14 -3.21 -3.86
CA LEU A 55 8.61 -3.29 -3.70
C LEU A 55 9.16 -4.68 -4.03
N MET A 56 8.48 -5.76 -3.61
CA MET A 56 8.87 -7.13 -3.95
C MET A 56 8.80 -7.41 -5.46
N VAL A 57 7.78 -6.89 -6.14
CA VAL A 57 7.66 -6.97 -7.60
C VAL A 57 8.76 -6.16 -8.29
N ALA A 58 9.06 -4.96 -7.80
CA ALA A 58 10.11 -4.09 -8.34
C ALA A 58 11.52 -4.69 -8.21
N TRP A 59 11.83 -5.38 -7.10
CA TRP A 59 13.11 -6.10 -6.91
C TRP A 59 13.18 -7.44 -7.64
N GLY A 60 12.15 -7.82 -8.39
CA GLY A 60 12.16 -9.06 -9.18
C GLY A 60 12.11 -10.32 -8.32
N CYS A 61 11.44 -10.27 -7.18
CA CYS A 61 11.29 -11.44 -6.31
C CYS A 61 10.59 -12.56 -7.10
N LYS A 62 11.28 -13.69 -7.31
CA LYS A 62 10.79 -14.83 -8.12
C LYS A 62 9.90 -15.80 -7.33
N CYS A 63 9.33 -15.35 -6.21
CA CYS A 63 8.48 -16.18 -5.38
C CYS A 63 7.20 -16.57 -6.17
N LYS A 64 6.65 -17.78 -5.98
CA LYS A 64 5.44 -18.23 -6.70
C LYS A 64 4.27 -17.24 -6.55
N THR A 65 4.20 -16.56 -5.41
CA THR A 65 3.21 -15.54 -5.06
C THR A 65 3.46 -14.16 -5.70
N CYS A 66 4.71 -13.88 -6.08
CA CYS A 66 5.17 -12.59 -6.62
C CYS A 66 5.20 -12.57 -8.15
N LYS A 67 5.11 -13.77 -8.76
CA LYS A 67 5.11 -13.95 -10.21
C LYS A 67 3.72 -13.57 -10.73
N ALA A 68 3.58 -12.34 -11.19
CA ALA A 68 2.42 -11.96 -11.99
C ALA A 68 2.42 -12.82 -13.27
N GLU A 69 1.37 -13.62 -13.44
CA GLU A 69 1.15 -14.55 -14.54
C GLU A 69 1.03 -13.82 -15.89
#